data_AF-A0A432URR6-F1
#
_entry.id   AF-A0A432URR6-F1
#
_cell.length_a   1.000
_cell.length_b   1.000
_cell.length_c   1.000
_cell.angle_alpha   90.00
_cell.angle_beta   90.00
_cell.angle_gamma   90.00
#
_symmetry.space_group_name_H-M   'P 1'
#
loop_
_entity.id
_entity.type
_entity.pdbx_description
1 polymer ?
#
loop_
_entity_poly.entity_id
_entity_poly.type
_entity_poly.pdbx_seq_one_letter_code
_entity_poly.pdbx_strand_id
1 'polypeptide(L)' 'GITSILFNGAKAELVFQKYVSVDIKRCFPGDALQRLPSTSPAYAAMDRRTKLRKWSVI' A
#
# COMPACT_ATOMS: atom_id res chain seq x y z
N GLY A 1 13.64 12.34 5.45
CA GLY A 1 13.79 11.23 4.49
C GLY A 1 12.45 10.52 4.33
N ILE A 2 12.32 9.65 3.33
CA ILE A 2 11.11 8.82 3.17
C ILE A 2 11.17 7.69 4.19
N THR A 3 10.11 7.51 4.99
CA THR A 3 10.05 6.50 6.07
C THR A 3 9.13 5.33 5.78
N SER A 4 8.17 5.49 4.85
CA SER A 4 7.19 4.45 4.52
C SER A 4 6.68 4.59 3.09
N ILE A 5 6.31 3.47 2.49
CA ILE A 5 5.69 3.36 1.17
C ILE A 5 4.38 2.59 1.34
N LEU A 6 3.26 3.26 1.07
CA LEU A 6 1.92 2.72 1.26
C LEU A 6 1.25 2.47 -0.09
N PHE A 7 0.96 1.21 -0.41
CA PHE A 7 0.36 0.84 -1.69
C PHE A 7 -1.16 0.99 -1.66
N ASN A 8 -1.69 1.83 -2.55
CA ASN A 8 -3.12 2.02 -2.74
C ASN A 8 -3.75 0.85 -3.52
N GLY A 9 -3.97 -0.28 -2.83
CA GLY A 9 -4.53 -1.49 -3.39
C GLY A 9 -3.51 -2.52 -3.89
N ALA A 10 -3.99 -3.74 -4.14
CA ALA A 10 -3.14 -4.89 -4.47
C ALA A 10 -2.38 -4.74 -5.79
N LYS A 11 -2.96 -4.09 -6.80
CA LYS A 11 -2.30 -3.90 -8.08
C LYS A 11 -1.04 -3.05 -7.96
N ALA A 12 -1.07 -2.00 -7.13
CA ALA A 12 0.10 -1.15 -6.89
C ALA A 12 1.23 -1.94 -6.22
N GLU A 13 0.91 -2.71 -5.18
CA GLU A 13 1.88 -3.59 -4.49
C GLU A 13 2.50 -4.61 -5.44
N LEU A 14 1.69 -5.33 -6.23
CA LEU A 14 2.18 -6.39 -7.12
C LEU A 14 3.09 -5.86 -8.23
N VAL A 15 2.73 -4.73 -8.85
CA VAL A 15 3.56 -4.11 -9.89
C VAL A 15 4.87 -3.62 -9.28
N PHE A 16 4.81 -3.00 -8.10
CA PHE A 16 6.01 -2.58 -7.38
C PHE A 16 6.91 -3.76 -7.03
N GLN A 17 6.34 -4.85 -6.51
CA GLN A 17 7.08 -6.07 -6.20
C GLN A 17 7.76 -6.65 -7.43
N LYS A 18 7.05 -6.69 -8.57
CA LYS A 18 7.56 -7.24 -9.83
C LYS A 18 8.70 -6.45 -10.43
N TYR A 19 8.66 -5.12 -10.37
CA TYR A 19 9.57 -4.27 -11.14
C TYR A 19 10.56 -3.46 -10.30
N VAL A 20 10.30 -3.27 -9.01
CA VAL A 20 11.05 -2.31 -8.17
C VAL A 20 11.60 -2.94 -6.89
N SER A 21 10.96 -4.00 -6.36
CA SER A 21 11.33 -4.48 -5.02
C SER A 21 12.74 -5.05 -4.89
N VAL A 22 13.36 -5.52 -5.98
CA VAL A 22 14.74 -6.02 -5.96
C VAL A 22 15.71 -4.93 -5.51
N ASP A 23 15.52 -3.71 -6.02
CA ASP A 23 16.43 -2.59 -5.75
C ASP A 23 16.08 -1.87 -4.44
N ILE A 24 14.78 -1.76 -4.12
CA ILE A 24 14.31 -1.01 -2.94
C ILE A 24 14.39 -1.79 -1.63
N LYS A 25 14.29 -3.13 -1.63
CA LYS A 25 14.32 -3.92 -0.38
C LYS A 25 15.59 -3.73 0.46
N ARG A 26 16.69 -3.24 -0.15
CA ARG A 26 17.93 -2.90 0.56
C ARG A 26 17.86 -1.54 1.27
N CYS A 27 17.05 -0.63 0.76
CA CYS A 27 16.92 0.74 1.25
C CYS A 27 15.76 0.89 2.25
N PHE A 28 14.76 0.00 2.20
CA PHE A 28 13.58 0.03 3.05
C PHE A 28 13.39 -1.30 3.77
N PRO A 29 13.32 -1.33 5.11
CA PRO A 29 12.97 -2.53 5.85
C PRO A 29 11.56 -3.00 5.47
N GLY A 30 11.27 -4.29 5.65
CA GLY A 30 10.00 -4.90 5.24
C GLY A 30 8.77 -4.18 5.81
N ASP A 31 8.87 -3.69 7.05
CA ASP A 31 7.79 -3.00 7.74
C ASP A 31 7.50 -1.58 7.20
N ALA A 32 8.40 -1.04 6.37
CA ALA A 32 8.20 0.24 5.70
C ALA A 32 7.35 0.12 4.41
N LEU A 33 7.03 -1.10 3.98
CA LEU A 33 6.26 -1.39 2.76
C LEU A 33 4.92 -2.00 3.14
N GLN A 34 3.83 -1.24 3.05
CA GLN A 34 2.51 -1.71 3.48
C GLN A 34 1.45 -1.50 2.41
N ARG A 35 0.60 -2.52 2.20
CA ARG A 35 -0.60 -2.38 1.36
C ARG A 35 -1.80 -1.90 2.14
N LEU A 36 -2.47 -0.88 1.60
CA LEU A 36 -3.76 -0.38 2.05
C LEU A 36 -4.87 -0.69 1.03
N PRO A 37 -6.14 -0.65 1.43
CA PRO A 37 -7.26 -0.82 0.50
C PRO A 37 -7.26 0.26 -0.57
N SER A 38 -7.74 -0.09 -1.77
CA SER A 38 -7.91 0.91 -2.82
C SER A 38 -8.88 2.02 -2.38
N THR A 39 -8.50 3.28 -2.59
CA THR A 39 -9.36 4.46 -2.38
C THR A 39 -10.44 4.60 -3.46
N SER A 40 -10.38 3.79 -4.53
CA SER A 40 -11.40 3.79 -5.58
C SER A 40 -12.77 3.34 -5.04
N PRO A 41 -13.87 4.00 -5.44
CA PRO A 41 -15.23 3.61 -5.07
C PRO A 41 -15.65 2.27 -5.70
N ALA A 42 -14.99 1.84 -6.78
CA ALA A 42 -15.31 0.59 -7.48
C ALA A 42 -15.06 -0.68 -6.64
N TYR A 43 -14.30 -0.58 -5.54
CA TYR A 43 -14.10 -1.69 -4.62
C TYR A 43 -15.30 -1.82 -3.66
N ALA A 44 -16.35 -2.51 -4.12
CA ALA A 44 -17.61 -2.76 -3.40
C ALA A 44 -17.47 -3.74 -2.22
N ALA A 45 -16.36 -4.47 -2.15
CA ALA A 45 -16.09 -5.40 -1.05
C ALA A 45 -15.78 -4.71 0.30
N MET A 46 -15.66 -3.38 0.33
CA MET A 46 -15.36 -2.64 1.56
C MET A 46 -16.05 -1.28 1.57
N ASP A 47 -16.81 -1.01 2.64
CA ASP A 47 -17.46 0.28 2.85
C ASP A 47 -16.45 1.41 3.09
N ARG A 48 -16.90 2.66 2.88
CA ARG A 48 -16.07 3.86 3.03
C ARG A 48 -15.48 4.03 4.43
N ARG A 49 -16.23 3.71 5.48
CA ARG A 49 -15.79 3.87 6.88
C ARG A 49 -14.65 2.89 7.21
N THR A 50 -14.74 1.67 6.70
CA THR A 50 -13.69 0.65 6.86
C THR A 50 -12.44 1.01 6.07
N LYS A 51 -12.57 1.58 4.86
CA LYS A 51 -11.43 2.16 4.13
C LYS A 51 -10.78 3.28 4.96
N LEU A 52 -11.55 4.24 5.44
CA LEU A 52 -11.05 5.35 6.25
C LEU A 52 -10.28 4.86 7.49
N ARG A 53 -10.83 3.93 8.28
CA ARG A 53 -10.11 3.37 9.44
C ARG A 53 -8.76 2.76 9.07
N LYS A 54 -8.69 2.05 7.94
CA LYS A 54 -7.42 1.45 7.46
C LYS A 54 -6.43 2.48 6.94
N TRP A 55 -6.90 3.65 6.50
CA TRP A 55 -6.05 4.77 6.08
C TRP A 55 -5.70 5.71 7.24
N SER A 56 -6.47 5.71 8.34
CA SER A 56 -6.22 6.54 9.54
C SER A 56 -5.06 6.07 10.42
N VAL A 57 -4.29 5.07 9.98
CA VAL A 57 -3.08 4.59 10.67
C VAL A 57 -1.82 5.36 10.27
N ILE A 58 -1.98 6.42 9.47
CA ILE A 58 -0.92 7.31 8.97
C ILE A 58 -0.88 8.58 9.81
#